data_AF-A0A5K1BA56-F1
#
_entry.id   AF-A0A5K1BA56-F1
#
_cell.length_a   1.000
_cell.length_b   1.000
_cell.length_c   1.000
_cell.angle_alpha   90.00
_cell.angle_beta   90.00
_cell.angle_gamma   90.00
#
_symmetry.space_group_name_H-M   'P 1'
#
loop_
_entity.id
_entity.type
_entity.pdbx_description
1 polymer ?
#
loop_
_entity_poly.entity_id
_entity_poly.type
_entity_poly.pdbx_seq_one_letter_code
_entity_poly.pdbx_strand_id
1 'polypeptide(L)'
;MVGCLLRLGLGGKLPCSSFLFPPKHIPPAIAACFFSSPAAARCLGGRFAGLLPRPPAPKKIPFRVAAHGRSWDDPYNWMRNTDDPDFARHLEEENAYAEAFMAGTAGLQRKLVTEMKARMPPEISTPPERYGP
;
A
#
# COMPACT_ATOMS: atom_id res chain seq x y z
N MET A 1 27.81 6.81 -47.00
CA MET A 1 26.75 5.89 -47.46
C MET A 1 25.50 6.16 -46.65
N VAL A 2 24.54 6.81 -47.33
CA VAL A 2 23.08 6.90 -47.09
C VAL A 2 22.59 7.04 -45.64
N GLY A 3 22.52 8.29 -45.18
CA GLY A 3 21.52 8.70 -44.18
C GLY A 3 20.16 8.81 -44.86
N CYS A 4 19.18 8.04 -44.36
CA CYS A 4 17.84 8.01 -44.91
C CYS A 4 16.97 9.13 -44.32
N LEU A 5 16.20 9.73 -45.22
CA LEU A 5 15.41 10.94 -45.13
C LEU A 5 14.05 10.70 -44.45
N LEU A 6 13.58 11.72 -43.73
CA LEU A 6 12.21 12.26 -43.68
C LEU A 6 11.00 11.31 -43.51
N ARG A 7 10.18 11.59 -42.48
CA ARG A 7 8.76 11.87 -42.70
C ARG A 7 8.11 12.65 -41.54
N LEU A 8 7.85 13.93 -41.79
CA LEU A 8 6.81 14.70 -41.11
C LEU A 8 5.44 14.10 -41.48
N GLY A 9 4.57 13.98 -40.48
CA GLY A 9 3.20 13.50 -40.63
C GLY A 9 2.29 14.21 -39.64
N LEU A 10 1.88 15.43 -40.03
CA LEU A 10 0.78 16.18 -39.45
C LEU A 10 -0.56 15.41 -39.60
N GLY A 11 -1.43 15.55 -38.61
CA GLY A 11 -2.88 15.46 -38.82
C GLY A 11 -3.65 14.81 -37.69
N GLY A 12 -4.56 15.57 -37.05
CA GLY A 12 -5.67 14.94 -36.33
C GLY A 12 -6.36 15.69 -35.20
N LYS A 13 -7.09 16.78 -35.53
CA LYS A 13 -8.43 17.14 -35.03
C LYS A 13 -8.70 17.36 -33.51
N LEU A 14 -8.89 18.65 -33.19
CA LEU A 14 -9.89 19.34 -32.32
C LEU A 14 -11.14 18.53 -31.88
N PRO A 15 -11.89 18.89 -30.80
CA PRO A 15 -12.27 20.26 -30.37
C PRO A 15 -12.22 20.50 -28.83
N CYS A 16 -12.08 21.72 -28.26
CA CYS A 16 -12.80 22.99 -28.38
C CYS A 16 -14.33 22.88 -28.16
N SER A 17 -14.76 22.77 -26.90
CA SER A 17 -16.15 23.00 -26.51
C SER A 17 -16.22 23.55 -25.09
N SER A 18 -16.18 24.88 -25.02
CA SER A 18 -17.11 25.73 -24.29
C SER A 18 -17.65 25.20 -22.95
N PHE A 19 -17.14 25.81 -21.88
CA PHE A 19 -17.94 26.18 -20.72
C PHE A 19 -19.33 26.69 -21.16
N LEU A 20 -20.39 26.02 -20.71
CA LEU A 20 -21.63 26.67 -20.33
C LEU A 20 -22.43 25.76 -19.39
N PHE A 21 -22.46 26.13 -18.12
CA PHE A 21 -23.45 25.66 -17.16
C PHE A 21 -24.71 26.52 -17.34
N PRO A 22 -25.90 25.94 -17.56
CA PRO A 22 -27.14 26.61 -17.21
C PRO A 22 -27.94 25.82 -16.15
N PRO A 23 -28.95 26.47 -15.55
CA PRO A 23 -29.20 26.40 -14.11
C PRO A 23 -30.22 25.35 -13.66
N LYS A 24 -30.18 25.16 -12.34
CA LYS A 24 -31.11 24.48 -11.44
C LYS A 24 -32.57 24.56 -11.90
N HIS A 25 -33.19 23.40 -12.15
CA HIS A 25 -34.60 23.17 -11.87
C HIS A 25 -34.79 21.71 -11.43
N ILE A 26 -35.23 21.55 -10.18
CA ILE A 26 -35.59 20.29 -9.53
C ILE A 26 -37.13 20.28 -9.46
N PRO A 27 -37.84 19.38 -10.15
CA PRO A 27 -39.24 19.12 -9.82
C PRO A 27 -39.38 18.06 -8.71
N PRO A 28 -40.46 18.16 -7.89
CA PRO A 28 -40.61 17.44 -6.64
C PRO A 28 -41.22 16.04 -6.78
N ALA A 29 -40.89 15.21 -5.78
CA ALA A 29 -41.74 14.18 -5.18
C ALA A 29 -42.33 13.09 -6.10
N ILE A 30 -41.69 11.90 -6.12
CA ILE A 30 -42.40 10.64 -6.34
C ILE A 30 -41.88 9.56 -5.39
N ALA A 31 -42.81 9.14 -4.53
CA ALA A 31 -42.97 7.83 -3.93
C ALA A 31 -41.83 7.24 -3.08
N ALA A 32 -42.09 7.26 -1.77
CA ALA A 32 -41.65 6.23 -0.85
C ALA A 32 -42.07 4.83 -1.37
N CYS A 33 -41.12 4.07 -1.90
CA CYS A 33 -41.25 2.63 -2.01
C CYS A 33 -40.79 2.00 -0.68
N PHE A 34 -41.75 1.83 0.21
CA PHE A 34 -41.70 0.80 1.25
C PHE A 34 -41.55 -0.57 0.57
N PHE A 35 -40.36 -1.18 0.65
CA PHE A 35 -40.21 -2.61 0.38
C PHE A 35 -39.29 -3.24 1.43
N SER A 36 -39.93 -3.79 2.46
CA SER A 36 -39.66 -5.11 3.05
C SER A 36 -38.19 -5.55 3.22
N SER A 37 -37.73 -5.54 4.47
CA SER A 37 -36.78 -6.54 5.04
C SER A 37 -37.30 -7.98 4.78
N PRO A 38 -36.54 -9.10 4.84
CA PRO A 38 -35.17 -9.30 5.32
C PRO A 38 -34.29 -10.16 4.37
N ALA A 39 -33.01 -9.82 4.19
CA ALA A 39 -32.05 -10.74 3.59
C ALA A 39 -30.84 -10.87 4.51
N ALA A 40 -30.73 -12.08 5.06
CA ALA A 40 -29.66 -12.53 5.92
C ALA A 40 -28.30 -11.94 5.55
N ALA A 41 -27.65 -11.36 6.55
CA ALA A 41 -26.23 -11.12 6.57
C ALA A 41 -25.49 -12.42 6.27
N ARG A 42 -25.20 -12.68 5.00
CA ARG A 42 -24.05 -13.47 4.63
C ARG A 42 -22.85 -12.56 4.81
N CYS A 43 -22.32 -12.54 6.04
CA CYS A 43 -20.92 -12.28 6.24
C CYS A 43 -20.16 -13.29 5.35
N LEU A 44 -19.79 -12.88 4.14
CA LEU A 44 -18.83 -13.60 3.31
C LEU A 44 -17.43 -13.35 3.89
N GLY A 45 -17.26 -13.75 5.15
CA GLY A 45 -15.97 -13.91 5.77
C GLY A 45 -15.38 -15.21 5.24
N GLY A 46 -14.54 -15.10 4.22
CA GLY A 46 -13.70 -16.20 3.77
C GLY A 46 -13.97 -16.67 2.37
N ARG A 47 -13.51 -15.91 1.37
CA ARG A 47 -13.04 -16.43 0.08
C ARG A 47 -11.91 -15.59 -0.48
N PHE A 48 -10.76 -15.60 0.19
CA PHE A 48 -9.46 -15.18 -0.38
C PHE A 48 -8.39 -16.29 -0.26
N ALA A 49 -8.79 -17.52 0.05
CA ALA A 49 -7.86 -18.59 0.46
C ALA A 49 -7.14 -19.31 -0.70
N GLY A 50 -7.35 -18.92 -1.96
CA GLY A 50 -6.83 -19.67 -3.12
C GLY A 50 -5.96 -18.90 -4.11
N LEU A 51 -5.82 -17.58 -3.96
CA LEU A 51 -5.09 -16.74 -4.93
C LEU A 51 -3.98 -15.90 -4.30
N LEU A 52 -3.90 -15.85 -2.96
CA LEU A 52 -2.88 -15.10 -2.24
C LEU A 52 -1.77 -16.05 -1.76
N PRO A 53 -0.50 -15.60 -1.77
CA PRO A 53 0.59 -16.39 -1.22
C PRO A 53 0.29 -16.73 0.24
N ARG A 54 0.77 -17.89 0.71
CA ARG A 54 0.66 -18.26 2.12
C ARG A 54 1.76 -17.56 2.92
N PRO A 55 1.48 -17.01 4.11
CA PRO A 55 2.53 -16.45 4.95
C PRO A 55 3.55 -17.54 5.34
N PRO A 56 4.85 -17.24 5.34
CA PRO A 56 5.87 -18.19 5.77
C PRO A 56 5.72 -18.44 7.28
N ALA A 57 6.06 -19.65 7.69
CA ALA A 57 5.91 -20.08 9.08
C ALA A 57 7.30 -20.30 9.70
N PRO A 58 7.70 -19.46 10.67
CA PRO A 58 9.02 -19.61 11.28
C PRO A 58 9.13 -20.85 12.17
N LYS A 59 10.35 -21.38 12.29
CA LYS A 59 10.67 -22.44 13.24
C LYS A 59 10.48 -21.95 14.69
N LYS A 60 10.06 -22.87 15.56
CA LYS A 60 9.92 -22.63 17.00
C LYS A 60 11.00 -23.43 17.73
N ILE A 61 11.86 -22.75 18.47
CA ILE A 61 12.94 -23.37 19.26
C ILE A 61 12.67 -23.02 20.72
N PRO A 62 12.45 -24.01 21.62
CA PRO A 62 12.15 -23.72 23.01
C PRO A 62 13.31 -22.93 23.64
N PHE A 63 13.01 -21.72 24.10
CA PHE A 63 13.95 -20.83 24.77
C PHE A 63 13.23 -20.08 25.87
N ARG A 64 13.85 -19.98 27.05
CA ARG A 64 13.29 -19.30 28.21
C ARG A 64 14.08 -18.03 28.50
N VAL A 65 13.39 -16.90 28.47
CA VAL A 65 13.94 -15.59 28.84
C VAL A 65 13.62 -15.33 30.31
N ALA A 66 14.56 -14.71 31.03
CA ALA A 66 14.34 -14.23 32.39
C ALA A 66 14.78 -12.77 32.51
N ALA A 67 13.91 -11.91 33.04
CA ALA A 67 14.21 -10.50 33.30
C ALA A 67 13.42 -10.02 34.52
N HIS A 68 14.04 -9.19 35.37
CA HIS A 68 13.41 -8.58 36.55
C HIS A 68 12.64 -9.57 37.45
N GLY A 69 13.22 -10.74 37.71
CA GLY A 69 12.60 -11.78 38.56
C GLY A 69 11.41 -12.51 37.94
N ARG A 70 11.14 -12.31 36.64
CA ARG A 70 10.09 -13.00 35.88
C ARG A 70 10.73 -13.81 34.75
N SER A 71 10.08 -14.91 34.38
CA SER A 71 10.48 -15.75 33.24
C SER A 71 9.32 -16.03 32.30
N TRP A 72 9.59 -16.07 31.00
CA TRP A 72 8.63 -16.48 29.97
C TRP A 72 9.33 -17.30 28.88
N ASP A 73 8.55 -18.12 28.19
CA ASP A 73 9.05 -18.90 27.06
C ASP A 73 8.91 -18.06 25.78
N ASP A 74 10.02 -17.87 25.05
CA ASP A 74 10.10 -17.16 23.78
C ASP A 74 10.65 -18.10 22.69
N PRO A 75 9.77 -18.83 21.98
CA PRO A 75 10.19 -19.80 20.96
C PRO A 75 10.89 -19.19 19.74
N TYR A 76 10.89 -17.86 19.60
CA TYR A 76 11.42 -17.14 18.44
C TYR A 76 12.67 -16.32 18.78
N ASN A 77 13.23 -16.49 19.97
CA ASN A 77 14.43 -15.77 20.41
C ASN A 77 15.62 -15.92 19.44
N TRP A 78 15.67 -16.99 18.64
CA TRP A 78 16.69 -17.19 17.60
C TRP A 78 16.72 -16.08 16.53
N MET A 79 15.58 -15.42 16.26
CA MET A 79 15.50 -14.29 15.31
C MET A 79 16.20 -13.02 15.80
N ARG A 80 16.63 -12.99 17.06
CA ARG A 80 17.39 -11.86 17.61
C ARG A 80 18.80 -11.77 17.02
N ASN A 81 19.35 -12.89 16.57
CA ASN A 81 20.69 -12.95 15.99
C ASN A 81 20.65 -12.63 14.49
N THR A 82 21.10 -11.43 14.11
CA THR A 82 21.11 -11.00 12.70
C THR A 82 22.07 -11.80 11.82
N ASP A 83 23.10 -12.41 12.41
CA ASP A 83 24.11 -13.19 11.66
C ASP A 83 23.67 -14.66 11.43
N ASP A 84 22.51 -15.09 11.95
CA ASP A 84 21.99 -16.43 11.74
C ASP A 84 21.46 -16.60 10.30
N PRO A 85 21.96 -17.58 9.52
CA PRO A 85 21.48 -17.81 8.15
C PRO A 85 20.00 -18.20 8.08
N ASP A 86 19.45 -18.85 9.10
CA ASP A 86 18.02 -19.16 9.13
C ASP A 86 17.16 -17.91 9.32
N PHE A 87 17.70 -16.85 9.95
CA PHE A 87 17.01 -15.57 10.11
C PHE A 87 16.98 -14.81 8.80
N ALA A 88 18.12 -14.72 8.10
CA ALA A 88 18.18 -14.12 6.76
C ALA A 88 17.21 -14.82 5.78
N ARG A 89 17.21 -16.15 5.74
CA ARG A 89 16.27 -16.93 4.91
C ARG A 89 14.81 -16.58 5.23
N HIS A 90 14.45 -16.51 6.50
CA HIS A 90 13.09 -16.19 6.91
C HIS A 90 12.69 -14.77 6.48
N LEU A 91 13.59 -13.79 6.58
CA LEU A 91 13.33 -12.42 6.10
C LEU A 91 13.13 -12.36 4.59
N GLU A 92 13.89 -13.12 3.81
CA GLU A 92 13.69 -13.21 2.35
C GLU A 92 12.30 -13.79 2.01
N GLU A 93 11.88 -14.83 2.71
CA GLU A 93 10.54 -15.42 2.56
C GLU A 93 9.42 -14.43 2.92
N GLU A 94 9.59 -13.68 4.01
CA GLU A 94 8.63 -12.65 4.45
C GLU A 94 8.56 -11.49 3.45
N ASN A 95 9.70 -11.03 2.94
CA ASN A 95 9.76 -9.99 1.92
C ASN A 95 9.06 -10.43 0.63
N ALA A 96 9.32 -11.66 0.16
CA ALA A 96 8.66 -12.22 -1.02
C ALA A 96 7.15 -12.33 -0.83
N TYR A 97 6.70 -12.75 0.36
CA TYR A 97 5.28 -12.77 0.72
C TYR A 97 4.68 -11.35 0.68
N ALA A 98 5.34 -10.37 1.30
CA ALA A 98 4.88 -8.99 1.33
C ALA A 98 4.77 -8.39 -0.07
N GLU A 99 5.78 -8.59 -0.92
CA GLU A 99 5.78 -8.16 -2.32
C GLU A 99 4.62 -8.77 -3.11
N ALA A 100 4.43 -10.08 -3.01
CA ALA A 100 3.36 -10.79 -3.71
C ALA A 100 1.97 -10.38 -3.20
N PHE A 101 1.81 -10.18 -1.89
CA PHE A 101 0.55 -9.71 -1.29
C PHE A 101 0.23 -8.26 -1.70
N MET A 102 1.25 -7.39 -1.75
CA MET A 102 1.09 -5.97 -2.07
C MET A 102 1.15 -5.64 -3.56
N ALA A 103 1.44 -6.62 -4.43
CA ALA A 103 1.67 -6.42 -5.87
C ALA A 103 0.58 -5.58 -6.56
N GLY A 104 -0.69 -5.79 -6.20
CA GLY A 104 -1.83 -5.04 -6.77
C GLY A 104 -1.84 -3.54 -6.45
N THR A 105 -1.08 -3.10 -5.44
CA THR A 105 -1.03 -1.71 -4.99
C THR A 105 0.19 -0.93 -5.49
N ALA A 106 1.07 -1.55 -6.28
CA ALA A 106 2.33 -0.95 -6.72
C ALA A 106 2.17 0.40 -7.44
N GLY A 107 1.11 0.58 -8.24
CA GLY A 107 0.81 1.85 -8.90
C GLY A 107 0.47 2.97 -7.92
N LEU A 108 -0.34 2.66 -6.91
CA LEU A 108 -0.71 3.60 -5.85
C LEU A 108 0.52 3.98 -5.00
N GLN A 109 1.35 3.01 -4.63
CA GLN A 109 2.58 3.26 -3.88
C GLN A 109 3.51 4.24 -4.62
N ARG A 110 3.73 4.04 -5.92
CA ARG A 110 4.57 4.95 -6.74
C ARG A 110 4.01 6.38 -6.76
N LYS A 111 2.70 6.51 -6.90
CA LYS A 111 2.01 7.82 -6.86
C LYS A 111 2.23 8.50 -5.52
N LEU A 112 2.00 7.80 -4.42
CA LEU A 112 2.20 8.33 -3.07
C LEU A 112 3.65 8.73 -2.80
N VAL A 113 4.63 7.90 -3.18
CA VAL A 113 6.06 8.24 -3.04
C VAL A 113 6.41 9.51 -3.80
N THR A 114 5.85 9.68 -5.00
CA THR A 114 6.07 10.87 -5.82
C THR A 114 5.48 12.11 -5.14
N GLU A 115 4.24 12.02 -4.65
CA GLU A 115 3.57 13.11 -3.96
C GLU A 115 4.27 13.49 -2.65
N MET A 116 4.73 12.51 -1.87
CA MET A 116 5.46 12.75 -0.62
C MET A 116 6.79 13.44 -0.89
N LYS A 117 7.55 12.97 -1.88
CA LYS A 117 8.83 13.60 -2.28
C LYS A 117 8.62 15.03 -2.79
N ALA A 118 7.55 15.28 -3.54
CA ALA A 118 7.24 16.61 -4.05
C ALA A 118 6.90 17.63 -2.94
N ARG A 119 6.47 17.17 -1.76
CA ARG A 119 6.13 18.02 -0.60
C ARG A 119 7.30 18.19 0.38
N MET A 120 8.39 17.45 0.20
CA MET A 120 9.54 17.50 1.09
C MET A 120 10.49 18.63 0.68
N PRO A 121 10.90 19.52 1.60
CA PRO A 121 11.89 20.54 1.27
C PRO A 121 13.25 19.89 0.97
N PRO A 122 14.04 20.42 0.01
CA PRO A 122 15.34 19.86 -0.36
C PRO A 122 16.39 20.02 0.74
N GLU A 123 16.25 21.04 1.57
CA GLU A 123 17.11 21.32 2.71
C GLU A 123 16.24 21.48 3.95
N ILE A 124 16.60 20.75 5.01
CA ILE A 124 15.92 20.79 6.30
C ILE A 124 16.86 21.49 7.27
N SER A 125 16.42 22.62 7.81
CA SER A 125 17.12 23.33 8.88
C SER A 125 16.23 23.39 10.11
N THR A 126 16.80 23.05 11.26
CA THR A 126 16.12 23.24 12.55
C THR A 126 16.29 24.69 12.98
N PRO A 127 15.28 25.29 13.64
CA PRO A 127 15.46 26.59 14.28
C PRO A 127 16.70 26.59 15.20
N PRO A 128 17.47 27.68 15.27
CA PRO A 128 18.61 27.74 16.16
C PRO A 128 18.13 27.65 17.60
N GLU A 129 18.68 26.70 18.34
CA GLU A 129 18.45 26.57 19.78
C GLU A 129 19.55 27.29 20.56
N ARG A 130 19.16 27.95 21.65
CA ARG A 130 20.11 28.52 22.59
C ARG A 130 20.81 27.36 23.31
N TYR A 131 22.10 27.19 23.08
CA TYR A 131 22.90 26.23 23.80
C TYR A 131 23.66 26.91 24.95
N GLY A 132 23.39 26.48 26.19
CA GLY A 132 24.04 27.00 27.40
C GLY A 132 23.34 28.20 28.07
N PRO A 133 23.81 28.60 29.29
CA PRO A 133 23.39 29.82 29.94
C PRO A 133 23.90 31.08 29.23
#